data_AF-A0A7D5N902-F1
#
_entry.id   AF-A0A7D5N902-F1
#
_cell.length_a   1.000
_cell.length_b   1.000
_cell.length_c   1.000
_cell.angle_alpha   90.00
_cell.angle_beta   90.00
_cell.angle_gamma   90.00
#
_symmetry.space_group_name_H-M   'P 1'
#
loop_
_entity.id
_entity.type
_entity.pdbx_description
1 polymer ?
#
loop_
_entity_poly.entity_id
_entity_poly.type
_entity_poly.pdbx_seq_one_letter_code
_entity_poly.pdbx_strand_id
1 'polypeptide(L)'
;MQGTQIERRKMVTLPQEEFEAILERAAERGARHALHGVGLDGADAAHDIHELRSLLDAFNKAKKTVWLTIVRMLVAGLVMATLAGAFVKLKVFGGGQ
;
A
#
# COMPACT_ATOMS: atom_id res chain seq x y z
N MET A 1 27.27 12.15 54.38
CA MET A 1 26.40 10.99 54.70
C MET A 1 24.97 11.34 54.30
N GLN A 2 24.61 11.22 53.02
CA GLN A 2 23.21 11.28 52.56
C GLN A 2 23.03 10.05 51.67
N GLY A 3 22.52 8.98 52.28
CA GLY A 3 22.18 7.77 51.56
C GLY A 3 20.94 8.05 50.74
N THR A 4 21.10 8.08 49.42
CA THR A 4 20.01 7.98 48.45
C THR A 4 19.21 6.73 48.79
N GLN A 5 18.09 6.92 49.48
CA GLN A 5 17.11 5.86 49.75
C GLN A 5 16.58 5.42 48.39
N ILE A 6 17.17 4.35 47.86
CA ILE A 6 16.61 3.59 46.75
C ILE A 6 15.29 3.06 47.29
N GLU A 7 14.20 3.69 46.84
CA GLU A 7 12.84 3.26 47.11
C GLU A 7 12.72 1.80 46.65
N ARG A 8 12.90 0.87 47.60
CA ARG A 8 12.86 -0.56 47.33
C ARG A 8 11.54 -0.87 46.67
N ARG A 9 11.58 -1.39 45.44
CA ARG A 9 10.43 -1.91 44.68
C ARG A 9 9.37 -2.46 45.64
N LYS A 10 8.31 -1.68 45.89
CA LYS A 10 7.14 -2.15 46.62
C LYS A 10 6.42 -3.13 45.71
N MET A 11 6.49 -4.41 46.04
CA MET A 11 5.68 -5.42 45.36
C MET A 11 4.23 -5.18 45.75
N VAL A 12 3.36 -5.10 44.75
CA VAL A 12 1.91 -4.96 44.94
C VAL A 12 1.30 -6.32 44.63
N THR A 13 0.69 -6.95 45.64
CA THR A 13 -0.07 -8.19 45.49
C THR A 13 -1.52 -7.83 45.19
N LEU A 14 -2.04 -8.32 44.07
CA LEU A 14 -3.41 -8.09 43.62
C LEU A 14 -4.10 -9.44 43.36
N PRO A 15 -5.43 -9.52 43.53
CA PRO A 15 -6.22 -10.62 43.00
C PRO A 15 -6.03 -10.77 41.48
N GLN A 16 -6.08 -12.00 40.98
CA GLN A 16 -5.86 -12.30 39.55
C GLN A 16 -6.85 -11.56 38.65
N GLU A 17 -8.13 -11.55 39.04
CA GLU A 17 -9.20 -10.85 38.34
C GLU A 17 -8.97 -9.33 38.21
N GLU A 18 -8.46 -8.70 39.26
CA GLU A 18 -8.16 -7.27 39.25
C GLU A 18 -6.91 -6.97 38.40
N PHE A 19 -5.91 -7.86 38.42
CA PHE A 19 -4.75 -7.77 37.56
C PHE A 19 -5.11 -7.88 36.07
N GLU A 20 -5.96 -8.84 35.71
CA GLU A 20 -6.46 -9.02 34.34
C GLU A 20 -7.25 -7.78 33.87
N ALA A 21 -8.11 -7.22 34.73
CA ALA A 21 -8.86 -5.99 34.40
C ALA A 21 -7.94 -4.77 34.18
N ILE A 22 -6.85 -4.65 34.96
CA ILE A 22 -5.86 -3.58 34.78
C ILE A 22 -5.09 -3.77 33.47
N LEU A 23 -4.69 -5.02 33.16
CA LEU A 23 -4.02 -5.35 31.90
C LEU A 23 -4.90 -5.06 30.70
N GLU A 24 -6.18 -5.45 30.73
CA GLU A 24 -7.13 -5.20 29.65
C GLU A 24 -7.30 -3.70 29.39
N ARG A 25 -7.49 -2.91 30.44
CA ARG A 25 -7.56 -1.44 30.34
C ARG A 25 -6.27 -0.80 29.85
N ALA A 26 -5.11 -1.38 30.17
CA ALA A 26 -3.82 -0.90 29.67
C ALA A 26 -3.65 -1.24 28.18
N ALA A 27 -4.06 -2.44 27.77
CA ALA A 27 -4.04 -2.88 26.38
C ALA A 27 -5.01 -2.05 25.52
N GLU A 28 -6.24 -1.82 25.99
CA GLU A 28 -7.22 -0.96 25.30
C GLU A 28 -6.71 0.47 25.12
N ARG A 29 -6.15 1.06 26.18
CA ARG A 29 -5.54 2.39 26.10
C ARG A 29 -4.33 2.43 25.16
N GLY A 30 -3.48 1.39 25.19
CA GLY A 30 -2.35 1.26 24.28
C GLY A 30 -2.78 1.14 22.82
N ALA A 31 -3.79 0.31 22.55
CA ALA A 31 -4.37 0.15 21.21
C ALA A 31 -4.99 1.47 20.72
N ARG A 32 -5.77 2.15 21.55
CA ARG A 32 -6.38 3.44 21.22
C ARG A 32 -5.33 4.52 20.97
N HIS A 33 -4.26 4.55 21.75
CA HIS A 33 -3.14 5.47 21.56
C HIS A 33 -2.37 5.18 20.26
N ALA A 34 -2.13 3.90 19.95
CA ALA A 34 -1.50 3.51 18.69
C ALA A 34 -2.37 3.89 17.48
N LEU A 35 -3.68 3.65 17.54
CA LEU A 35 -4.64 4.05 16.51
C LEU A 35 -4.66 5.57 16.34
N HIS A 36 -4.69 6.34 17.43
CA HIS A 36 -4.60 7.80 17.37
C HIS A 36 -3.26 8.28 16.79
N GLY A 37 -2.15 7.61 17.10
CA GLY A 37 -0.84 7.93 16.54
C GLY A 37 -0.76 7.74 15.01
N VAL A 38 -1.61 6.89 14.44
CA VAL A 38 -1.73 6.68 13.00
C VAL A 38 -2.95 7.36 12.37
N GLY A 39 -3.69 8.18 13.13
CA GLY A 39 -4.88 8.90 12.66
C GLY A 39 -6.11 8.02 12.41
N LEU A 40 -6.17 6.85 13.07
CA LEU A 40 -7.23 5.84 12.94
C LEU A 40 -8.16 5.77 14.16
N ASP A 41 -8.25 6.84 14.92
CA ASP A 41 -9.05 6.97 16.15
C ASP A 41 -10.47 7.51 15.91
N GLY A 42 -10.77 8.02 14.71
CA GLY A 42 -12.10 8.47 14.30
C GLY A 42 -12.93 7.36 13.63
N ALA A 43 -14.25 7.41 13.81
CA ALA A 43 -15.20 6.52 13.13
C ALA A 43 -15.10 6.61 11.59
N ASP A 44 -14.69 7.77 11.08
CA ASP A 44 -14.48 8.04 9.65
C ASP A 44 -13.16 7.48 9.12
N ALA A 45 -12.18 7.15 9.97
CA ALA A 45 -10.86 6.69 9.52
C ALA A 45 -10.91 5.31 8.85
N ALA A 46 -11.82 4.45 9.31
CA ALA A 46 -12.10 3.18 8.67
C ALA A 46 -12.77 3.38 7.28
N HIS A 47 -13.56 4.43 7.11
CA HIS A 47 -14.22 4.78 5.87
C HIS A 47 -13.23 5.35 4.84
N ASP A 48 -12.40 6.30 5.26
CA ASP A 48 -11.39 6.95 4.42
C ASP A 48 -10.35 5.95 3.89
N ILE A 49 -9.90 4.98 4.71
CA ILE A 49 -9.02 3.90 4.25
C ILE A 49 -9.69 3.07 3.14
N HIS A 50 -10.98 2.78 3.30
CA HIS A 50 -11.72 1.98 2.32
C HIS A 50 -11.86 2.73 0.99
N GLU A 51 -12.14 4.03 1.02
CA GLU A 51 -12.21 4.88 -0.16
C GLU A 51 -10.84 4.99 -0.86
N LEU A 52 -9.77 5.24 -0.10
CA LEU A 52 -8.41 5.31 -0.65
C LEU A 52 -8.02 3.99 -1.34
N ARG A 53 -8.36 2.84 -0.74
CA ARG A 53 -8.14 1.53 -1.36
C ARG A 53 -8.96 1.35 -2.64
N SER A 54 -10.21 1.78 -2.63
CA SER A 54 -11.08 1.75 -3.81
C SER A 54 -10.52 2.61 -4.96
N LEU A 55 -10.04 3.82 -4.65
CA LEU A 55 -9.37 4.70 -5.61
C LEU A 55 -8.07 4.10 -6.13
N LEU A 56 -7.27 3.48 -5.26
CA LEU A 56 -6.02 2.82 -5.66
C LEU A 56 -6.28 1.61 -6.56
N ASP A 57 -7.32 0.83 -6.27
CA ASP A 57 -7.75 -0.29 -7.10
C ASP A 57 -8.26 0.19 -8.46
N ALA A 58 -9.01 1.30 -8.49
CA ALA A 58 -9.43 1.95 -9.74
C ALA A 58 -8.22 2.47 -10.54
N PHE A 59 -7.24 3.08 -9.87
CA PHE A 59 -6.02 3.56 -10.50
C PHE A 59 -5.15 2.42 -11.06
N ASN A 60 -4.99 1.33 -10.30
CA ASN A 60 -4.26 0.16 -10.77
C ASN A 60 -4.93 -0.47 -12.00
N LYS A 61 -6.26 -0.56 -12.01
CA LYS A 61 -7.03 -1.02 -13.17
C LYS A 61 -6.81 -0.10 -14.37
N ALA A 62 -6.92 1.21 -14.18
CA ALA A 62 -6.68 2.20 -15.23
C ALA A 62 -5.25 2.11 -15.79
N LYS A 63 -4.24 2.04 -14.92
CA LYS A 63 -2.82 1.91 -15.28
C LYS A 63 -2.56 0.65 -16.11
N LYS A 64 -3.17 -0.49 -15.75
CA LYS A 64 -3.06 -1.73 -16.51
C LYS A 64 -3.61 -1.59 -17.92
N THR A 65 -4.77 -0.94 -18.08
CA THR A 65 -5.39 -0.69 -19.38
C THR A 65 -4.58 0.27 -20.25
N VAL A 66 -4.04 1.34 -19.64
CA VAL A 66 -3.18 2.31 -20.33
C VAL A 66 -1.91 1.64 -20.82
N TRP A 67 -1.23 0.88 -19.97
CA TRP A 67 -0.01 0.15 -20.34
C TRP A 67 -0.27 -0.85 -21.48
N LEU A 68 -1.36 -1.60 -21.40
CA LEU A 68 -1.75 -2.53 -22.46
C LEU A 68 -1.95 -1.81 -23.80
N THR A 69 -2.61 -0.65 -23.79
CA THR A 69 -2.83 0.16 -24.99
C THR A 69 -1.53 0.68 -25.58
N ILE A 70 -0.62 1.18 -24.74
CA ILE A 70 0.71 1.65 -25.16
C ILE A 70 1.49 0.50 -25.83
N VAL A 71 1.59 -0.66 -25.16
CA VAL A 71 2.29 -1.83 -25.70
C VAL A 71 1.65 -2.29 -27.01
N ARG A 72 0.31 -2.33 -27.08
CA ARG A 72 -0.41 -2.71 -28.30
C ARG A 72 -0.14 -1.76 -29.45
N MET A 73 -0.13 -0.45 -29.21
CA MET A 73 0.20 0.54 -30.24
C MET A 73 1.66 0.43 -30.70
N LEU A 74 2.60 0.19 -29.79
CA LEU A 74 4.00 -0.05 -30.13
C LEU A 74 4.18 -1.28 -31.02
N VAL A 75 3.56 -2.40 -30.65
CA VAL A 75 3.62 -3.63 -31.45
C VAL A 75 2.96 -3.43 -32.82
N ALA A 76 1.77 -2.82 -32.86
CA ALA A 76 1.08 -2.53 -34.12
C ALA A 76 1.92 -1.61 -35.02
N GLY A 77 2.54 -0.59 -34.45
CA GLY A 77 3.45 0.31 -35.17
C GLY A 77 4.68 -0.43 -35.72
N LEU A 78 5.28 -1.32 -34.92
CA LEU A 78 6.42 -2.11 -35.37
C LEU A 78 6.05 -3.06 -36.51
N VAL A 79 4.90 -3.74 -36.41
CA VAL A 79 4.39 -4.61 -37.48
C VAL A 79 4.10 -3.81 -38.76
N MET A 80 3.47 -2.64 -38.65
CA MET A 80 3.22 -1.79 -39.81
C MET A 80 4.52 -1.28 -40.43
N ALA A 81 5.52 -0.95 -39.61
CA ALA A 81 6.83 -0.51 -40.09
C ALA A 81 7.57 -1.64 -40.84
N THR A 82 7.52 -2.89 -40.34
CA THR A 82 8.16 -4.02 -41.03
C THR A 82 7.46 -4.37 -42.35
N LEU A 83 6.12 -4.34 -42.38
CA LEU A 83 5.35 -4.54 -43.61
C LEU A 83 5.63 -3.44 -44.65
N ALA A 84 5.63 -2.18 -44.24
CA ALA A 84 5.97 -1.06 -45.12
C ALA A 84 7.41 -1.18 -45.65
N GLY A 85 8.36 -1.50 -44.77
CA GLY A 85 9.75 -1.72 -45.15
C GLY A 85 9.92 -2.88 -46.15
N ALA A 86 9.23 -4.00 -45.93
CA ALA A 86 9.23 -5.13 -46.85
C ALA A 86 8.63 -4.77 -48.22
N PHE A 87 7.52 -4.02 -48.24
CA PHE A 87 6.88 -3.58 -49.47
C PHE A 87 7.77 -2.64 -50.30
N VAL A 88 8.43 -1.68 -49.65
CA VAL A 88 9.41 -0.79 -50.30
C VAL A 88 10.58 -1.60 -50.86
N LYS A 89 11.14 -2.53 -50.07
CA LYS A 89 12.26 -3.35 -50.53
C LYS A 89 11.88 -4.23 -51.73
N LEU A 90 10.69 -4.84 -51.70
CA LEU A 90 10.17 -5.64 -52.82
C LEU A 90 9.92 -4.78 -54.07
N LYS A 91 9.38 -3.57 -53.95
CA LYS A 91 9.18 -2.67 -55.10
C LYS A 91 10.50 -2.18 -55.70
N VAL A 92 11.49 -1.91 -54.86
CA VAL A 92 12.83 -1.45 -55.29
C VAL A 92 13.63 -2.59 -55.93
N PHE A 93 13.58 -3.81 -55.38
CA PHE A 93 14.32 -4.96 -55.91
C PHE A 93 13.58 -5.74 -57.00
N GLY A 94 12.25 -5.67 -57.07
CA GLY A 94 11.42 -6.37 -58.05
C GLY A 94 11.04 -5.54 -59.28
N GLY A 95 11.46 -4.28 -59.36
CA GLY A 95 11.20 -3.37 -60.50
C GLY A 95 12.26 -3.43 -61.61
N GLY A 96 13.19 -4.38 -61.56
CA GLY A 96 14.24 -4.59 -62.56
C GLY A 96 14.01 -5.88 -63.35
N GLN A 97 12.96 -5.91 -64.17
CA GLN A 97 12.87 -6.79 -65.34
C GLN A 97 12.17 -6.04 -66.47
#